data_AF-A0A351MIW7-F1
#
_entry.id   AF-A0A351MIW7-F1
#
_cell.length_a   1.000
_cell.length_b   1.000
_cell.length_c   1.000
_cell.angle_alpha   90.00
_cell.angle_beta   90.00
_cell.angle_gamma   90.00
#
_symmetry.space_group_name_H-M   'P 1'
#
loop_
_entity.id
_entity.type
_entity.pdbx_description
1 polymer ?
#
loop_
_entity_poly.entity_id
_entity_poly.type
_entity_poly.pdbx_seq_one_letter_code
_entity_poly.pdbx_strand_id
1 'polypeptide(L)'
;MRHRRAFTLIELLVVIAIIAILAAILFPVFAKAREKARASACVSNLKQIGTAFMQYCQDYDERTCPEWDQINPGGLPMLTPDGKWCQWGFDWRLQPYMKSREIFHCPSDRNIGIKTRGAGLGRRRTTAATA
;
A
#
# COMPACT_ATOMS: atom_id res chain seq x y z
N MET A 1 -11.86 49.79 37.57
CA MET A 1 -11.70 48.56 38.38
C MET A 1 -11.95 47.36 37.47
N ARG A 2 -10.96 46.48 37.28
CA ARG A 2 -11.03 45.38 36.32
C ARG A 2 -11.62 44.15 37.01
N HIS A 3 -12.91 43.90 36.80
CA HIS A 3 -13.60 42.72 37.32
C HIS A 3 -12.91 41.47 36.79
N ARG A 4 -12.16 40.76 37.64
CA ARG A 4 -11.66 39.42 37.30
C ARG A 4 -12.84 38.46 37.43
N ARG A 5 -13.29 37.90 36.32
CA ARG A 5 -14.28 36.81 36.32
C ARG A 5 -13.62 35.58 36.92
N ALA A 6 -14.11 35.12 38.05
CA ALA A 6 -13.73 33.82 38.60
C ALA A 6 -14.46 32.74 37.80
N PHE A 7 -13.71 31.81 37.20
CA PHE A 7 -14.28 30.64 36.54
C PHE A 7 -14.90 29.73 37.60
N THR A 8 -16.15 29.32 37.39
CA THR A 8 -16.76 28.36 38.30
C THR A 8 -16.24 26.95 37.98
N LEU A 9 -16.02 26.12 38.99
CA LEU A 9 -15.56 24.73 38.80
C LEU A 9 -16.51 23.93 37.91
N ILE A 10 -17.81 24.25 37.95
CA ILE A 10 -18.84 23.60 37.14
C ILE A 10 -18.72 23.92 35.66
N GLU A 11 -18.36 25.15 35.27
CA GLU A 11 -18.13 25.51 33.87
C GLU A 11 -16.97 24.72 33.27
N LEU A 12 -15.88 24.53 34.02
CA LEU A 12 -14.75 23.73 33.56
C LEU A 12 -15.12 22.25 33.44
N LEU A 13 -15.89 21.73 34.41
CA LEU A 13 -16.28 20.32 34.47
C LEU A 13 -17.23 19.92 33.34
N VAL A 14 -18.19 20.78 32.99
CA VAL A 14 -19.10 20.51 31.86
C VAL A 14 -18.36 20.50 30.53
N VAL A 15 -17.38 21.39 30.34
CA VAL A 15 -16.61 21.47 29.09
C VAL A 15 -15.81 20.19 28.86
N ILE A 16 -15.10 19.70 29.88
CA ILE A 16 -14.34 18.44 29.74
C ILE A 16 -15.26 17.24 29.54
N ALA A 17 -16.46 17.24 30.14
CA ALA A 17 -17.44 16.17 29.96
C ALA A 17 -17.93 16.11 28.50
N ILE A 18 -18.22 17.25 27.89
CA ILE A 18 -18.62 17.31 26.48
C ILE A 18 -17.47 16.87 25.56
N ILE A 19 -16.25 17.33 25.81
CA ILE A 19 -15.06 16.91 25.03
C ILE A 19 -14.85 15.40 25.13
N ALA A 20 -15.02 14.80 26.32
CA ALA A 20 -14.87 13.36 26.51
C ALA A 20 -15.89 12.55 25.69
N ILE A 21 -17.15 12.98 25.66
CA ILE A 21 -18.21 12.33 24.87
C ILE A 21 -17.90 12.43 23.37
N LEU A 22 -17.51 13.60 22.88
CA LEU A 22 -17.17 13.80 21.47
C LEU A 22 -15.95 12.97 21.06
N ALA A 23 -14.91 12.97 21.89
CA ALA A 23 -13.70 12.21 21.63
C ALA A 23 -13.98 10.69 21.60
N ALA A 24 -14.83 10.18 22.50
CA ALA A 24 -15.21 8.77 22.55
C ALA A 24 -15.83 8.26 21.24
N ILE A 25 -16.60 9.11 20.53
CA ILE A 25 -17.18 8.78 19.22
C ILE A 25 -16.17 9.02 18.08
N LEU A 26 -15.33 10.05 18.20
CA LEU A 26 -14.39 10.42 17.14
C LEU A 26 -13.25 9.40 16.99
N PHE A 27 -12.70 8.88 18.09
CA PHE A 27 -11.61 7.89 18.05
C PHE A 27 -11.91 6.63 17.22
N PRO A 28 -13.04 5.92 17.42
CA PRO A 28 -13.34 4.72 16.65
C PRO A 28 -13.63 5.03 15.18
N VAL A 29 -14.23 6.18 14.87
CA VAL A 29 -14.54 6.59 13.49
C VAL A 29 -13.26 6.99 12.75
N PHE A 30 -12.36 7.73 13.41
CA PHE A 30 -11.11 8.18 12.81
C PHE A 30 -10.21 7.01 12.40
N ALA A 31 -10.16 5.94 13.21
CA ALA A 31 -9.41 4.73 12.86
C ALA A 31 -9.92 4.08 11.56
N LYS A 32 -11.25 3.99 11.39
CA LYS A 32 -11.87 3.47 10.15
C LYS A 32 -11.63 4.40 8.96
N ALA A 33 -11.76 5.71 9.15
CA ALA A 33 -11.53 6.70 8.10
C ALA A 33 -10.08 6.66 7.59
N ARG A 34 -9.11 6.48 8.49
CA ARG A 34 -7.69 6.35 8.14
C ARG A 34 -7.40 5.07 7.33
N GLU A 35 -8.06 3.96 7.66
CA GLU A 35 -7.96 2.72 6.88
C GLU A 35 -8.50 2.94 5.46
N LYS A 36 -9.67 3.56 5.33
CA LYS A 36 -10.25 3.90 4.02
C LYS A 36 -9.35 4.80 3.20
N ALA A 37 -8.72 5.80 3.82
CA ALA A 37 -7.76 6.67 3.12
C ALA A 37 -6.55 5.88 2.58
N ARG A 38 -6.01 4.92 3.36
CA ARG A 38 -4.93 4.03 2.89
C ARG A 38 -5.39 3.12 1.76
N ALA A 39 -6.60 2.57 1.85
CA ALA A 39 -7.17 1.76 0.78
C ALA A 39 -7.36 2.56 -0.52
N SER A 40 -7.87 3.79 -0.43
CA SER A 40 -8.00 4.70 -1.58
C SER A 40 -6.66 5.00 -2.25
N ALA A 41 -5.59 5.18 -1.46
CA ALA A 41 -4.24 5.34 -1.99
C ALA A 41 -3.78 4.08 -2.75
N CYS A 42 -4.02 2.89 -2.22
CA CYS A 42 -3.69 1.64 -2.91
C CYS A 42 -4.48 1.45 -4.21
N VAL A 43 -5.77 1.79 -4.22
CA VAL A 43 -6.59 1.74 -5.43
C VAL A 43 -6.08 2.72 -6.49
N SER A 44 -5.69 3.94 -6.09
CA SER A 44 -5.06 4.91 -7.00
C SER A 44 -3.75 4.37 -7.59
N ASN A 45 -2.94 3.70 -6.77
CA ASN A 45 -1.70 3.06 -7.22
C ASN A 45 -1.96 1.94 -8.22
N LEU A 46 -2.93 1.07 -7.95
CA LEU A 46 -3.34 -0.01 -8.88
C LEU A 46 -3.85 0.55 -10.21
N LYS A 47 -4.60 1.65 -10.19
CA LYS A 47 -5.05 2.32 -11.41
C LYS A 47 -3.88 2.84 -12.25
N GLN A 48 -2.85 3.39 -11.59
CA GLN A 48 -1.63 3.84 -12.28
C GLN A 48 -0.88 2.66 -12.91
N ILE A 49 -0.76 1.53 -12.19
CA ILE A 49 -0.13 0.31 -12.72
C ILE A 49 -0.93 -0.25 -13.90
N GLY A 50 -2.26 -0.33 -13.78
CA GLY A 50 -3.11 -0.82 -14.87
C GLY A 50 -3.01 0.05 -16.12
N THR A 51 -2.91 1.37 -15.95
CA THR A 51 -2.71 2.30 -17.07
C THR A 51 -1.35 2.09 -17.72
N ALA A 52 -0.27 2.00 -16.92
CA ALA A 52 1.08 1.71 -17.42
C ALA A 52 1.15 0.36 -18.13
N PHE A 53 0.42 -0.64 -17.63
CA PHE A 53 0.34 -1.95 -18.25
C PHE A 53 -0.36 -1.92 -19.60
N MET A 54 -1.47 -1.20 -19.73
CA MET A 54 -2.14 -1.04 -21.01
C MET A 54 -1.26 -0.33 -22.03
N GLN A 55 -0.50 0.69 -21.61
CA GLN A 55 0.48 1.37 -22.48
C GLN A 55 1.59 0.42 -22.93
N TYR A 56 2.11 -0.40 -22.01
CA TYR A 56 3.08 -1.43 -22.35
C TYR A 56 2.51 -2.44 -23.37
N CYS A 57 1.28 -2.93 -23.19
CA CYS A 57 0.67 -3.86 -24.15
C CYS A 57 0.51 -3.26 -25.54
N GLN A 58 0.22 -1.95 -25.64
CA GLN A 58 0.11 -1.25 -26.92
C GLN A 58 1.46 -1.16 -27.65
N ASP A 59 2.55 -0.96 -26.93
CA ASP A 59 3.88 -0.82 -27.53
C ASP A 59 4.53 -2.16 -27.90
N TYR A 60 4.05 -3.28 -27.35
CA TYR A 60 4.65 -4.61 -27.50
C TYR A 60 3.71 -5.64 -28.18
N ASP A 61 2.85 -5.24 -29.11
CA ASP A 61 1.94 -6.13 -29.86
C ASP A 61 1.07 -7.03 -28.96
N GLU A 62 0.49 -6.46 -27.90
CA GLU A 62 -0.31 -7.17 -26.89
C GLU A 62 0.43 -8.29 -26.16
N ARG A 63 1.76 -8.36 -26.29
CA ARG A 63 2.60 -9.29 -25.55
C ARG A 63 2.67 -8.85 -24.09
N THR A 64 1.69 -9.28 -23.32
CA THR A 64 1.81 -9.31 -21.87
C THR A 64 3.06 -10.12 -21.51
N CYS A 65 3.83 -9.68 -20.49
CA CYS A 65 5.04 -10.36 -20.01
C CYS A 65 4.91 -11.88 -20.18
N PRO A 66 5.86 -12.59 -20.82
CA PRO A 66 5.64 -13.94 -21.33
C PRO A 66 4.92 -14.76 -20.27
N GLU A 67 3.71 -15.15 -20.66
CA GLU A 67 2.89 -16.09 -19.95
C GLU A 67 3.76 -17.29 -19.56
N TRP A 68 3.38 -17.95 -18.47
CA TRP A 68 4.06 -19.11 -17.91
C TRP A 68 4.12 -20.33 -18.87
N ASP A 69 3.86 -20.15 -20.15
CA ASP A 69 3.79 -21.19 -21.18
C ASP A 69 5.13 -21.47 -21.89
N GLN A 70 6.23 -20.89 -21.40
CA GLN A 70 7.57 -21.37 -21.76
C GLN A 70 8.23 -22.05 -20.57
N ILE A 71 7.57 -23.09 -20.05
CA ILE A 71 8.31 -24.20 -19.47
C ILE A 71 9.09 -24.80 -20.64
N ASN A 72 10.39 -24.49 -20.73
CA ASN A 72 11.31 -25.26 -21.56
C ASN A 72 11.01 -26.76 -21.34
N PRO A 73 11.03 -27.63 -22.37
CA PRO A 73 10.82 -29.07 -22.22
C PRO A 73 11.87 -29.80 -21.34
N GLY A 74 12.66 -29.07 -20.54
CA GLY A 74 13.55 -29.55 -19.50
C GLY A 74 13.43 -28.86 -18.14
N GLY A 75 12.37 -28.06 -17.88
CA GLY A 75 12.12 -27.46 -16.56
C GLY A 75 13.18 -26.46 -16.07
N LEU A 76 14.10 -26.03 -16.93
CA LEU A 76 15.09 -25.01 -16.62
C LEU A 76 14.50 -23.61 -16.84
N PRO A 77 14.65 -22.69 -15.88
CA PRO A 77 14.00 -21.39 -15.94
C PRO A 77 14.60 -20.53 -17.04
N MET A 78 13.75 -19.83 -17.81
CA MET A 78 14.19 -18.78 -18.73
C MET A 78 14.86 -17.65 -17.94
N LEU A 79 16.19 -17.67 -17.89
CA LEU A 79 16.96 -16.52 -17.43
C LEU A 79 17.01 -15.51 -18.59
N THR A 80 16.60 -14.27 -18.34
CA THR A 80 17.08 -13.14 -19.14
C THR A 80 18.62 -13.06 -19.04
N PRO A 81 19.33 -12.37 -19.96
CA PRO A 81 20.79 -12.27 -19.92
C PRO A 81 21.39 -11.74 -18.61
N ASP A 82 20.58 -11.08 -17.77
CA ASP A 82 20.90 -10.56 -16.43
C ASP A 82 20.48 -11.50 -15.27
N GLY A 83 20.01 -12.70 -15.58
CA GLY A 83 19.76 -13.76 -14.60
C GLY A 83 18.51 -13.56 -13.73
N LYS A 84 17.54 -12.75 -14.16
CA LYS A 84 16.35 -12.43 -13.36
C LYS A 84 15.08 -13.04 -13.94
N TRP A 85 14.34 -13.72 -13.07
CA TRP A 85 13.00 -14.25 -13.28
C TRP A 85 12.04 -13.17 -13.82
N CYS A 86 11.18 -13.50 -14.80
CA CYS A 86 10.17 -12.59 -15.36
C CYS A 86 9.18 -12.04 -14.30
N GLN A 87 8.95 -12.78 -13.20
CA GLN A 87 8.15 -12.31 -12.07
C GLN A 87 8.79 -11.14 -11.29
N TRP A 88 10.10 -10.92 -11.50
CA TRP A 88 10.93 -9.88 -10.88
C TRP A 88 11.38 -8.80 -11.89
N GLY A 89 10.76 -8.80 -13.07
CA GLY A 89 11.04 -7.85 -14.15
C GLY A 89 9.81 -7.11 -14.67
N PHE A 90 8.63 -7.32 -14.06
CA PHE A 90 7.42 -6.57 -14.39
C PHE A 90 7.54 -5.10 -13.96
N ASP A 91 8.09 -4.88 -12.78
CA ASP A 91 8.45 -3.54 -12.29
C ASP A 91 9.47 -2.89 -13.22
N TRP A 92 10.41 -3.66 -13.80
CA TRP A 92 11.43 -3.18 -14.75
C TRP A 92 10.88 -2.81 -16.12
N ARG A 93 9.98 -3.61 -16.67
CA ARG A 93 9.36 -3.35 -17.98
C ARG A 93 8.37 -2.20 -17.95
N LEU A 94 7.71 -1.96 -16.82
CA LEU A 94 6.74 -0.87 -16.69
C LEU A 94 7.37 0.49 -16.37
N GLN A 95 8.62 0.54 -15.90
CA GLN A 95 9.29 1.80 -15.51
C GLN A 95 9.16 2.95 -16.51
N PRO A 96 9.35 2.77 -17.83
CA PRO A 96 9.22 3.88 -18.77
C PRO A 96 7.80 4.49 -18.78
N TYR A 97 6.78 3.72 -18.39
CA TYR A 97 5.37 4.13 -18.38
C TYR A 97 4.89 4.64 -17.01
N MET A 98 5.74 4.64 -15.97
CA MET A 98 5.36 5.01 -14.61
C MET A 98 6.38 5.95 -13.95
N LYS A 99 5.89 6.95 -13.22
CA LYS A 99 6.74 8.01 -12.64
C LYS A 99 7.51 7.60 -11.38
N SER A 100 7.05 6.59 -10.63
CA SER A 100 7.67 6.17 -9.37
C SER A 100 7.47 4.68 -9.11
N ARG A 101 8.53 3.97 -8.70
CA ARG A 101 8.46 2.56 -8.30
C ARG A 101 7.74 2.32 -6.97
N GLU A 102 7.53 3.37 -6.19
CA GLU A 102 6.79 3.30 -4.92
C GLU A 102 5.30 2.97 -5.13
N ILE A 103 4.78 3.10 -6.35
CA ILE A 103 3.40 2.76 -6.72
C ILE A 103 3.13 1.26 -6.54
N PHE A 104 4.14 0.39 -6.64
CA PHE A 104 3.99 -1.05 -6.35
C PHE A 104 3.78 -1.36 -4.87
N HIS A 105 3.92 -0.37 -4.00
CA HIS A 105 3.76 -0.50 -2.56
C HIS A 105 2.41 0.06 -2.11
N CYS A 106 1.63 -0.76 -1.42
CA CYS A 106 0.36 -0.36 -0.82
C CYS A 106 0.59 0.01 0.66
N PRO A 107 0.24 1.23 1.13
CA PRO A 107 0.38 1.62 2.53
C PRO A 107 -0.48 0.80 3.51
N SER A 108 -1.42 0.00 3.02
CA SER A 108 -2.19 -0.96 3.84
C SER A 108 -1.53 -2.33 3.96
N ASP A 109 -0.47 -2.60 3.19
CA ASP A 109 0.24 -3.87 3.26
C ASP A 109 1.16 -3.89 4.50
N ARG A 110 0.83 -4.80 5.42
CA ARG A 110 1.52 -4.96 6.71
C ARG A 110 2.94 -5.55 6.56
N ASN A 111 3.33 -6.01 5.36
CA ASN A 111 4.58 -6.70 5.11
C ASN A 111 5.69 -5.87 4.41
N ILE A 112 5.49 -4.57 4.22
CA ILE A 112 6.41 -3.71 3.42
C ILE A 112 7.72 -3.32 4.13
N GLY A 113 7.82 -3.52 5.44
CA GLY A 113 9.00 -3.16 6.24
C GLY A 113 10.21 -4.09 6.13
N ILE A 114 10.20 -5.12 5.27
CA ILE A 114 11.30 -6.12 5.22
C ILE A 114 11.80 -6.46 3.81
N LYS A 115 11.68 -5.62 2.76
CA LYS A 115 12.38 -5.91 1.48
C LYS A 115 12.80 -4.67 0.68
N THR A 116 13.82 -3.95 1.14
CA THR A 116 14.73 -3.17 0.27
C THR A 116 16.09 -3.86 0.08
N ARG A 117 16.12 -5.20 0.08
CA ARG A 117 17.24 -5.94 -0.51
C ARG A 117 16.73 -7.17 -1.23
N GLY A 118 16.86 -7.13 -2.55
CA GLY A 118 16.91 -8.32 -3.37
C GLY A 118 15.55 -8.89 -3.72
N ALA A 119 15.34 -8.94 -5.03
CA ALA A 119 14.42 -9.85 -5.66
C ALA A 119 14.45 -11.25 -5.00
N GLY A 120 13.29 -11.78 -4.59
CA GLY A 120 13.18 -13.11 -3.99
C GLY A 120 11.82 -13.37 -3.36
N LEU A 121 11.02 -14.16 -4.06
CA LEU A 121 9.70 -14.63 -3.65
C LEU A 121 10.00 -15.73 -2.64
N GLY A 122 9.45 -15.63 -1.43
CA GLY A 122 9.62 -16.69 -0.44
C GLY A 122 9.73 -16.18 0.99
N ARG A 123 8.56 -16.04 1.64
CA ARG A 123 8.15 -16.87 2.78
C ARG A 123 6.94 -16.22 3.45
N ARG A 124 5.82 -16.92 3.38
CA ARG A 124 4.68 -16.74 4.29
C ARG A 124 5.21 -16.76 5.73
N ARG A 125 4.86 -15.74 6.52
CA ARG A 125 4.73 -15.87 7.98
C ARG A 125 3.28 -15.56 8.35
N THR A 126 2.40 -16.48 8.00
CA THR A 126 1.12 -16.64 8.69
C THR A 126 1.39 -17.45 9.95
N THR A 127 1.67 -16.78 11.07
CA THR A 127 1.39 -17.24 12.45
C THR A 127 1.85 -16.19 13.46
N ALA A 128 0.97 -15.23 13.76
CA ALA A 128 0.98 -14.49 15.03
C ALA A 128 -0.40 -13.84 15.21
N ALA A 129 -1.39 -14.71 15.45
CA ALA A 129 -2.73 -14.33 15.93
C ALA A 129 -3.16 -15.40 16.94
N THR A 130 -2.49 -15.40 18.08
CA THR A 130 -2.96 -16.00 19.34
C THR A 130 -2.46 -15.08 20.45
N ALA A 131 -3.32 -14.17 20.87
CA ALA A 131 -3.37 -13.55 22.19
C ALA A 131 -4.79 -12.97 22.35
#